data_AF-A0A0F2SFE6-F1
#
_entry.id   AF-A0A0F2SFE6-F1
#
_cell.length_a   1.000
_cell.length_b   1.000
_cell.length_c   1.000
_cell.angle_alpha   90.00
_cell.angle_beta   90.00
_cell.angle_gamma   90.00
#
_symmetry.space_group_name_H-M   'P 1'
#
loop_
_entity.id
_entity.type
_entity.pdbx_description
1 polymer ?
#
loop_
_entity_poly.entity_id
_entity_poly.type
_entity_poly.pdbx_seq_one_letter_code
_entity_poly.pdbx_strand_id
1 'polypeptide(L)'
;MANVITDQKVKEYFLSGTRKITKVIPCNDYILTLEFDNGEIKTFDMSDKLFGVFEILKDKDKFNEVFIDEHGNIAWDKDKTVESKAVWNNRIDICKDSLFMASTLGGKQNYGTS
;
A
#
# COMPACT_ATOMS: atom_id res chain seq x y z
N MET A 1 15.89 -9.45 23.90
CA MET A 1 16.50 -9.31 22.55
C MET A 1 15.48 -8.84 21.52
N ALA A 2 14.63 -7.85 21.84
CA ALA A 2 13.67 -7.28 20.91
C ALA A 2 13.66 -5.76 21.18
N ASN A 3 14.37 -4.99 20.36
CA ASN A 3 14.28 -3.52 20.22
C ASN A 3 15.39 -2.90 19.35
N VAL A 4 16.40 -3.67 18.90
CA VAL A 4 17.47 -3.12 18.06
C VAL A 4 17.12 -3.14 16.56
N ILE A 5 16.29 -4.09 16.11
CA ILE A 5 16.00 -4.28 14.66
C ILE A 5 15.04 -3.20 14.12
N THR A 6 14.13 -2.67 14.94
CA THR A 6 13.24 -1.56 14.57
C THR A 6 14.00 -0.25 14.38
N ASP A 7 15.01 -0.01 15.22
CA ASP A 7 15.74 1.25 15.24
C ASP A 7 16.62 1.42 13.99
N GLN A 8 17.21 0.33 13.48
CA GLN A 8 18.06 0.39 12.29
C GLN A 8 17.25 0.62 11.01
N LYS A 9 16.14 -0.09 10.79
CA LYS A 9 15.28 0.14 9.61
C LYS A 9 14.65 1.53 9.61
N VAL A 10 14.23 2.00 10.78
CA VAL A 10 13.68 3.36 10.93
C VAL A 10 14.78 4.40 10.69
N LYS A 11 16.00 4.20 11.21
CA LYS A 11 17.14 5.08 10.90
C LYS A 11 17.48 5.07 9.42
N GLU A 12 17.55 3.91 8.77
CA GLU A 12 17.77 3.78 7.33
C GLU A 12 16.67 4.50 6.53
N TYR A 13 15.40 4.42 6.96
CA TYR A 13 14.30 5.18 6.37
C TYR A 13 14.51 6.69 6.46
N PHE A 14 14.81 7.19 7.66
CA PHE A 14 15.08 8.63 7.87
C PHE A 14 16.33 9.12 7.13
N LEU A 15 17.39 8.29 7.03
CA LEU A 15 18.63 8.63 6.34
C LEU A 15 18.49 8.58 4.81
N SER A 16 17.67 7.66 4.29
CA SER A 16 17.50 7.47 2.85
C SER A 16 16.41 8.36 2.23
N GLY A 17 15.67 9.11 3.05
CA GLY A 17 14.60 10.01 2.66
C GLY A 17 13.26 9.31 2.46
N THR A 18 12.17 10.07 2.53
CA THR A 18 10.82 9.55 2.30
C THR A 18 10.72 8.93 0.91
N ARG A 19 10.26 7.68 0.83
CA ARG A 19 10.04 7.01 -0.46
C ARG A 19 8.66 7.35 -1.01
N LYS A 20 8.59 7.63 -2.31
CA LYS A 20 7.31 7.85 -3.00
C LYS A 20 6.89 6.58 -3.70
N ILE A 21 5.62 6.22 -3.56
CA ILE A 21 5.01 5.15 -4.35
C ILE A 21 4.74 5.74 -5.75
N THR A 22 5.29 5.11 -6.77
CA THR A 22 5.12 5.51 -8.18
C THR A 22 4.08 4.65 -8.88
N LYS A 23 3.86 3.43 -8.41
CA LYS A 23 2.89 2.50 -8.97
C LYS A 23 2.32 1.58 -7.88
N VAL A 24 1.02 1.28 -8.01
CA VAL A 24 0.33 0.26 -7.24
C VAL A 24 -0.37 -0.70 -8.20
N ILE A 25 -0.22 -2.00 -7.97
CA ILE A 25 -0.86 -3.05 -8.76
C ILE A 25 -1.56 -3.98 -7.79
N PRO A 26 -2.90 -4.09 -7.83
CA PRO A 26 -3.61 -5.10 -7.07
C PRO A 26 -3.37 -6.48 -7.67
N CYS A 27 -3.12 -7.46 -6.81
CA CYS A 27 -2.91 -8.86 -7.16
C CYS A 27 -3.98 -9.73 -6.50
N ASN A 28 -3.95 -11.03 -6.81
CA ASN A 28 -4.81 -12.01 -6.15
C ASN A 28 -4.54 -12.06 -4.64
N ASP A 29 -5.48 -12.63 -3.90
CA ASP A 29 -5.38 -12.84 -2.45
C ASP A 29 -5.11 -11.57 -1.64
N TYR A 30 -5.67 -10.43 -2.10
CA TYR A 30 -5.56 -9.12 -1.44
C TYR A 30 -4.12 -8.62 -1.25
N ILE A 31 -3.22 -9.03 -2.15
CA ILE A 31 -1.85 -8.56 -2.20
C ILE A 31 -1.78 -7.31 -3.06
N LEU A 32 -1.00 -6.32 -2.62
CA LEU A 32 -0.61 -5.16 -3.40
C LEU A 32 0.87 -5.22 -3.74
N THR A 33 1.20 -5.00 -5.00
CA THR A 33 2.57 -4.74 -5.44
C THR A 33 2.78 -3.23 -5.55
N LEU A 34 3.79 -2.73 -4.85
CA LEU A 34 4.16 -1.33 -4.75
C LEU A 34 5.50 -1.11 -5.42
N GLU A 35 5.57 -0.17 -6.36
CA GLU A 35 6.83 0.32 -6.94
C GLU A 35 7.16 1.67 -6.30
N PHE A 36 8.41 1.84 -5.89
CA PHE A 36 8.91 3.07 -5.30
C PHE A 36 9.79 3.85 -6.29
N ASP A 37 9.96 5.14 -6.03
CA ASP A 37 10.77 6.07 -6.84
C ASP A 37 12.25 5.70 -6.98
N ASN A 38 12.78 4.84 -6.09
CA ASN A 38 14.12 4.28 -6.18
C ASN A 38 14.19 2.95 -6.96
N GLY A 39 13.09 2.51 -7.55
CA GLY A 39 12.98 1.23 -8.27
C GLY A 39 12.77 0.01 -7.37
N GLU A 40 12.63 0.18 -6.05
CA GLU A 40 12.26 -0.94 -5.18
C GLU A 40 10.83 -1.39 -5.47
N ILE A 41 10.65 -2.70 -5.56
CA ILE A 41 9.33 -3.33 -5.64
C ILE A 41 9.09 -4.08 -4.33
N LYS A 42 7.97 -3.77 -3.69
CA LYS A 42 7.56 -4.40 -2.43
C LYS A 42 6.16 -4.97 -2.53
N THR A 43 5.89 -5.98 -1.70
CA THR A 43 4.58 -6.61 -1.58
C THR A 43 3.96 -6.28 -0.23
N PHE A 44 2.68 -5.97 -0.24
CA PHE A 44 1.89 -5.71 0.95
C PHE A 44 0.65 -6.59 0.96
N ASP A 45 0.55 -7.48 1.95
CA ASP A 45 -0.60 -8.37 2.15
C ASP A 45 -1.64 -7.65 3.02
N MET A 46 -2.86 -7.53 2.50
CA MET A 46 -3.99 -6.93 3.21
C MET A 46 -4.93 -7.95 3.84
N SER A 47 -4.72 -9.25 3.64
CA SER A 47 -5.66 -10.31 4.05
C SER A 47 -6.02 -10.26 5.54
N ASP A 48 -5.05 -9.94 6.40
CA ASP A 48 -5.24 -9.82 7.85
C ASP A 48 -5.85 -8.46 8.27
N LYS A 49 -6.04 -7.51 7.33
CA LYS A 49 -6.48 -6.13 7.60
C LYS A 49 -7.89 -5.83 7.10
N LEU A 50 -8.57 -6.79 6.47
CA LEU A 50 -9.91 -6.62 5.88
C LEU A 50 -11.03 -6.63 6.94
N PHE A 51 -10.92 -5.76 7.94
CA PHE A 51 -11.93 -5.57 8.98
C PHE A 51 -12.15 -4.08 9.25
N GLY A 52 -13.29 -3.73 9.85
CA GLY A 52 -13.63 -2.34 10.13
C GLY A 52 -13.73 -1.51 8.84
N VAL A 53 -12.99 -0.41 8.74
CA VAL A 53 -13.05 0.50 7.57
C VAL A 53 -12.64 -0.18 6.26
N PHE A 54 -11.78 -1.20 6.32
CA PHE A 54 -11.30 -1.94 5.14
C PHE A 54 -12.21 -3.10 4.72
N GLU A 55 -13.31 -3.35 5.44
CA GLU A 55 -14.19 -4.47 5.16
C GLU A 55 -14.84 -4.40 3.77
N ILE A 56 -15.06 -3.19 3.25
CA ILE A 56 -15.55 -2.99 1.86
C ILE A 56 -14.57 -3.54 0.82
N LEU A 57 -13.28 -3.65 1.15
CA LEU A 57 -12.25 -4.19 0.26
C LEU A 57 -12.26 -5.72 0.20
N LYS A 58 -13.13 -6.41 0.95
CA LYS A 58 -13.43 -7.83 0.71
C LYS A 58 -14.12 -8.05 -0.65
N ASP A 59 -14.75 -7.01 -1.18
CA ASP A 59 -15.16 -7.00 -2.58
C ASP A 59 -13.90 -6.83 -3.45
N LYS A 60 -13.60 -7.85 -4.25
CA LYS A 60 -12.42 -7.85 -5.14
C LYS A 60 -12.50 -6.76 -6.20
N ASP A 61 -13.70 -6.45 -6.69
CA ASP A 61 -13.86 -5.38 -7.69
C ASP A 61 -13.50 -4.06 -7.03
N LYS A 62 -13.97 -3.80 -5.80
CA LYS A 62 -13.60 -2.63 -5.02
C LYS A 62 -12.09 -2.59 -4.71
N PHE A 63 -11.50 -3.71 -4.29
CA PHE A 63 -10.07 -3.80 -4.02
C PHE A 63 -9.22 -3.44 -5.25
N ASN A 64 -9.64 -3.84 -6.44
CA ASN A 64 -8.95 -3.56 -7.69
C ASN A 64 -9.03 -2.08 -8.12
N GLU A 65 -9.88 -1.26 -7.48
CA GLU A 65 -9.99 0.18 -7.74
C GLU A 65 -8.90 1.01 -7.06
N VAL A 66 -7.89 0.36 -6.46
CA VAL A 66 -6.78 1.02 -5.77
C VAL A 66 -6.09 2.05 -6.67
N PHE A 67 -5.80 3.22 -6.12
CA PHE A 67 -5.05 4.28 -6.80
C PHE A 67 -4.10 5.00 -5.85
N ILE A 68 -3.22 5.84 -6.38
CA ILE A 68 -2.35 6.72 -5.60
C ILE A 68 -3.01 8.09 -5.52
N ASP A 69 -3.25 8.59 -4.31
CA ASP A 69 -3.90 9.88 -4.08
C ASP A 69 -2.94 11.08 -4.24
N GLU A 70 -3.46 12.29 -4.09
CA GLU A 70 -2.70 13.54 -4.19
C GLU A 70 -1.57 13.68 -3.14
N HIS A 71 -1.59 12.89 -2.06
CA HIS A 71 -0.60 12.89 -0.99
C HIS A 71 0.45 11.77 -1.16
N GLY A 72 0.28 10.93 -2.18
CA GLY A 72 1.14 9.79 -2.48
C GLY A 72 0.83 8.56 -1.63
N ASN A 73 -0.36 8.49 -1.01
CA ASN A 73 -0.86 7.32 -0.30
C ASN A 73 -1.58 6.39 -1.29
N ILE A 74 -1.74 5.12 -0.93
CA ILE A 74 -2.69 4.27 -1.66
C ILE A 74 -4.09 4.51 -1.11
N ALA A 75 -5.08 4.57 -1.99
CA ALA A 75 -6.43 4.89 -1.62
C ALA A 75 -7.47 4.14 -2.44
N TRP A 76 -8.68 4.09 -1.87
CA TRP A 76 -9.92 3.65 -2.48
C TRP A 76 -11.01 4.66 -2.13
N ASP A 77 -11.93 4.88 -3.06
CA ASP A 77 -13.16 5.62 -2.78
C ASP A 77 -14.31 4.61 -2.58
N LYS A 78 -15.05 4.75 -1.47
CA LYS A 78 -16.19 3.89 -1.15
C LYS A 78 -17.24 3.99 -2.25
N ASP A 79 -17.58 5.21 -2.61
CA ASP A 79 -18.46 5.54 -3.73
C ASP A 79 -17.72 6.44 -4.74
N LYS A 80 -17.59 5.96 -5.98
CA LYS A 80 -16.94 6.68 -7.08
C LYS A 80 -17.74 7.88 -7.58
N THR A 81 -19.03 7.94 -7.28
CA THR A 81 -19.91 9.05 -7.66
C THR A 81 -19.84 10.22 -6.69
N VAL A 82 -19.18 10.03 -5.55
CA VAL A 82 -19.03 11.03 -4.48
C VAL A 82 -17.63 11.62 -4.52
N GLU A 83 -17.55 12.94 -4.57
CA GLU A 83 -16.30 13.68 -4.49
C GLU A 83 -15.71 13.58 -3.08
N SER A 84 -14.64 12.80 -2.91
CA SER A 84 -13.97 12.59 -1.62
C SER A 84 -13.36 13.85 -0.99
N LYS A 85 -13.13 14.91 -1.80
CA LYS A 85 -12.72 16.23 -1.30
C LYS A 85 -13.85 16.97 -0.59
N ALA A 86 -15.10 16.68 -0.94
CA ALA A 86 -16.29 17.25 -0.32
C ALA A 86 -16.82 16.36 0.82
N VAL A 87 -16.72 15.03 0.66
CA VAL A 87 -17.17 14.05 1.66
C VAL A 87 -15.96 13.31 2.24
N TRP A 88 -15.46 13.81 3.37
CA TRP A 88 -14.22 13.34 4.00
C TRP A 88 -14.20 11.83 4.32
N ASN A 89 -15.35 11.22 4.60
CA ASN A 89 -15.45 9.80 4.97
C ASN A 89 -15.66 8.87 3.76
N ASN A 90 -15.62 9.40 2.54
CA ASN A 90 -15.72 8.58 1.32
C ASN A 90 -14.41 7.86 1.00
N ARG A 91 -13.27 8.46 1.36
CA ARG A 91 -11.95 7.91 1.06
C ARG A 91 -11.47 6.98 2.17
N ILE A 92 -10.85 5.88 1.75
CA ILE A 92 -10.09 4.97 2.59
C ILE A 92 -8.66 5.02 2.06
N ASP A 93 -7.69 5.41 2.88
CA ASP A 93 -6.29 5.48 2.49
C ASP A 93 -5.36 4.76 3.47
N ILE A 94 -4.20 4.35 2.96
CA ILE A 94 -3.10 3.82 3.76
C ILE A 94 -1.85 4.64 3.45
N CYS A 95 -1.29 5.23 4.51
CA CYS A 95 -0.10 6.07 4.43
C CYS A 95 1.10 5.33 3.82
N LYS A 96 1.81 5.99 2.88
CA LYS A 96 3.01 5.47 2.24
C LYS A 96 4.12 5.05 3.22
N ASP A 97 4.27 5.76 4.34
CA ASP A 97 5.28 5.45 5.35
C ASP A 97 4.95 4.11 6.02
N SER A 98 3.67 3.93 6.40
CA SER A 98 3.17 2.67 6.96
C SER A 98 3.34 1.51 5.99
N LEU A 99 3.08 1.73 4.70
CA LEU A 99 3.28 0.72 3.67
C LEU A 99 4.75 0.37 3.50
N PHE A 100 5.65 1.36 3.45
CA PHE A 100 7.08 1.09 3.30
C PHE A 100 7.64 0.27 4.47
N MET A 101 7.16 0.54 5.69
CA MET A 101 7.56 -0.19 6.90
C MET A 101 6.96 -1.58 7.01
N ALA A 102 5.68 -1.75 6.62
CA ALA A 102 4.96 -3.01 6.75
C ALA A 102 5.14 -3.95 5.55
N SER A 103 5.51 -3.43 4.39
CA SER A 103 5.73 -4.23 3.19
C SER A 103 7.05 -5.00 3.24
N THR A 104 7.03 -6.17 2.63
CA THR A 104 8.20 -7.01 2.45
C THR A 104 8.84 -6.71 1.10
N LEU A 105 10.18 -6.71 1.03
CA LEU A 105 10.85 -6.66 -0.26
C LEU A 105 10.34 -7.82 -1.10
N GLY A 106 9.86 -7.53 -2.31
CA GLY A 106 9.44 -8.56 -3.23
C GLY A 106 10.64 -9.47 -3.48
N GLY A 107 10.60 -10.69 -2.95
CA GLY A 107 11.50 -11.73 -3.43
C GLY A 107 11.29 -11.81 -4.93
N LYS A 108 12.37 -11.77 -5.73
CA LYS A 108 12.32 -11.86 -7.20
C LYS A 108 11.30 -12.91 -7.63
N GLN A 109 10.09 -12.49 -7.96
CA GLN A 109 9.12 -13.38 -8.58
C GLN A 109 9.50 -13.36 -10.05
N ASN A 110 10.14 -14.45 -10.47
CA ASN A 110 10.38 -14.73 -11.88
C ASN A 110 9.04 -14.54 -12.60
N TYR A 111 8.97 -13.56 -13.51
CA TYR A 111 7.92 -13.55 -14.51
C TYR A 111 8.09 -14.82 -15.33
N GLY A 112 7.39 -15.87 -14.91
CA GLY A 112 7.26 -17.10 -15.67
C GLY A 112 6.51 -16.75 -16.95
N THR A 113 7.25 -16.69 -18.05
CA THR A 113 6.69 -16.87 -19.38
C THR A 113 5.93 -18.19 -19.41
N SER A 114 4.66 -18.13 -19.78
CA SER A 114 3.87 -19.24 -20.31
C SER A 114 3.12 -18.72 -21.51
#